data_AF-A0A147I5E7-F1
#
_entry.id   AF-A0A147I5E7-F1
#
_cell.length_a   1.000
_cell.length_b   1.000
_cell.length_c   1.000
_cell.angle_alpha   90.00
_cell.angle_beta   90.00
_cell.angle_gamma   90.00
#
_symmetry.space_group_name_H-M   'P 1'
#
loop_
_entity.id
_entity.type
_entity.pdbx_description
1 polymer ?
#
loop_
_entity_poly.entity_id
_entity_poly.type
_entity_poly.pdbx_seq_one_letter_code
_entity_poly.pdbx_strand_id
1 'polypeptide(L)'
;MNRFDAAPSTTARRENVTDQDERAQRRAEDRERRARERVAAALARTEQRATEREAAGRRREEARTARRHEEEQRRAALAAEREERPRRRSSTGSLARTGEKPVERDVRHYATSMDPSRIRVLAARGAKPDALAAVFGITVAEVEAVLAEA
;
A
#
# COMPACT_ATOMS: atom_id res chain seq x y z
N MET A 1 -64.49 53.87 -44.46
CA MET A 1 -63.26 53.74 -43.64
C MET A 1 -63.64 54.06 -42.19
N ASN A 2 -63.37 53.14 -41.24
CA ASN A 2 -63.03 53.44 -39.85
C ASN A 2 -62.74 52.11 -39.13
N ARG A 3 -61.45 51.71 -39.13
CA ARG A 3 -60.93 50.67 -38.23
C ARG A 3 -60.67 51.36 -36.90
N PHE A 4 -61.45 51.01 -35.88
CA PHE A 4 -61.12 51.34 -34.50
C PHE A 4 -59.96 50.45 -34.05
N ASP A 5 -58.76 51.03 -33.97
CA ASP A 5 -57.64 50.45 -33.23
C ASP A 5 -57.98 50.48 -31.73
N ALA A 6 -58.39 49.33 -31.20
CA ALA A 6 -58.57 49.14 -29.76
C ALA A 6 -57.19 49.04 -29.11
N ALA A 7 -56.81 50.08 -28.35
CA ALA A 7 -55.60 50.05 -27.53
C ALA A 7 -55.66 48.85 -26.56
N PRO A 8 -54.58 48.06 -26.39
CA PRO A 8 -54.58 46.92 -25.49
C PRO A 8 -54.85 47.39 -24.06
N SER A 9 -55.84 46.79 -23.41
CA SER A 9 -56.24 47.15 -22.05
C SER A 9 -55.05 46.98 -21.09
N THR A 10 -54.81 48.00 -20.27
CA THR A 10 -53.76 48.04 -19.25
C THR A 10 -53.88 46.88 -18.24
N THR A 11 -55.08 46.31 -18.10
CA THR A 11 -55.38 45.17 -17.24
C THR A 11 -54.74 43.86 -17.75
N ALA A 12 -54.85 43.57 -19.05
CA ALA A 12 -54.30 42.33 -19.64
C ALA A 12 -52.75 42.29 -19.64
N ARG A 13 -52.11 43.46 -19.62
CA ARG A 13 -50.65 43.58 -19.47
C ARG A 13 -50.20 43.28 -18.04
N ARG A 14 -51.00 43.67 -17.05
CA ARG A 14 -50.68 43.49 -15.62
C ARG A 14 -50.80 42.02 -15.20
N GLU A 15 -51.83 41.33 -15.70
CA GLU A 15 -52.04 39.89 -15.47
C GLU A 15 -50.96 39.01 -16.12
N ASN A 16 -50.47 39.38 -17.31
CA ASN A 16 -49.35 38.67 -17.96
C ASN A 16 -48.02 38.83 -17.21
N VAL A 17 -47.78 40.00 -16.58
CA VAL A 17 -46.56 40.23 -15.79
C VAL A 17 -46.60 39.40 -14.51
N THR A 18 -47.75 39.35 -13.82
CA THR A 18 -47.90 38.53 -12.60
C THR A 18 -47.77 37.03 -12.88
N ASP A 19 -48.29 36.54 -14.00
CA ASP A 19 -48.15 35.12 -14.38
C ASP A 19 -46.73 34.76 -14.87
N GLN A 20 -45.97 35.73 -15.39
CA GLN A 20 -44.53 35.54 -15.67
C GLN A 20 -43.70 35.53 -14.39
N ASP A 21 -44.02 36.40 -13.42
CA ASP A 21 -43.35 36.46 -12.13
C ASP A 21 -43.60 35.18 -11.31
N GLU A 22 -44.83 34.66 -11.28
CA GLU A 22 -45.15 33.38 -10.64
C GLU A 22 -44.38 32.21 -11.28
N ARG A 23 -44.30 32.18 -12.62
CA ARG A 23 -43.51 31.16 -13.34
C ARG A 23 -42.02 31.28 -13.06
N ALA A 24 -41.49 32.49 -12.93
CA ALA A 24 -40.10 32.72 -12.56
C ALA A 24 -39.81 32.27 -11.12
N GLN A 25 -40.72 32.54 -10.20
CA GLN A 25 -40.63 32.14 -8.80
C GLN A 25 -40.67 30.60 -8.65
N ARG A 26 -41.61 29.91 -9.29
CA ARG A 26 -41.65 28.44 -9.32
C ARG A 26 -40.36 27.82 -9.85
N ARG A 27 -39.76 28.42 -10.89
CA ARG A 27 -38.45 27.95 -11.41
C ARG A 27 -37.30 28.21 -10.44
N ALA A 28 -37.34 29.30 -9.67
CA ALA A 28 -36.35 29.58 -8.65
C ALA A 28 -36.44 28.55 -7.51
N GLU A 29 -37.66 28.30 -7.01
CA GLU A 29 -37.94 27.28 -5.99
C GLU A 29 -37.55 25.87 -6.45
N ASP A 30 -37.87 25.49 -7.69
CA ASP A 30 -37.46 24.20 -8.26
C ASP A 30 -35.93 24.06 -8.37
N ARG A 31 -35.21 25.15 -8.67
CA ARG A 31 -33.74 25.14 -8.71
C ARG A 31 -33.16 25.00 -7.32
N GLU A 32 -33.73 25.69 -6.34
CA GLU A 32 -33.31 25.61 -4.95
C GLU A 32 -33.57 24.21 -4.37
N ARG A 33 -34.75 23.63 -4.63
CA ARG A 33 -35.08 22.25 -4.24
C ARG A 33 -34.05 21.27 -4.80
N ARG A 34 -33.77 21.33 -6.11
CA ARG A 34 -32.75 20.49 -6.75
C ARG A 34 -31.34 20.74 -6.23
N ALA A 35 -31.01 21.96 -5.79
CA ALA A 35 -29.72 22.24 -5.16
C ALA A 35 -29.63 21.56 -3.78
N ARG A 36 -30.67 21.69 -2.95
CA ARG A 36 -30.76 21.05 -1.63
C ARG A 36 -30.69 19.53 -1.73
N GLU A 37 -31.43 18.94 -2.66
CA GLU A 37 -31.40 17.48 -2.93
C GLU A 37 -30.00 17.00 -3.34
N ARG A 38 -29.30 17.75 -4.20
CA ARG A 38 -27.92 17.41 -4.60
C ARG A 38 -26.95 17.47 -3.44
N VAL A 39 -27.08 18.46 -2.56
CA VAL A 39 -26.25 18.56 -1.35
C VAL A 39 -26.54 17.40 -0.41
N ALA A 40 -27.81 17.09 -0.13
CA ALA A 40 -28.20 15.96 0.71
C ALA A 40 -27.69 14.63 0.16
N ALA A 41 -27.82 14.39 -1.14
CA ALA A 41 -27.30 13.18 -1.79
C ALA A 41 -25.76 13.12 -1.81
N ALA A 42 -25.07 14.26 -1.83
CA ALA A 42 -23.61 14.29 -1.68
C ALA A 42 -23.19 13.92 -0.26
N LEU A 43 -23.86 14.50 0.75
CA LEU A 43 -23.61 14.22 2.17
C LEU A 43 -23.85 12.74 2.50
N ALA A 44 -24.98 12.18 2.07
CA ALA A 44 -25.29 10.77 2.28
C ALA A 44 -24.22 9.84 1.66
N ARG A 45 -23.72 10.16 0.46
CA ARG A 45 -22.63 9.39 -0.18
C ARG A 45 -21.31 9.51 0.59
N THR A 46 -21.00 10.68 1.14
CA THR A 46 -19.78 10.84 1.95
C THR A 46 -19.88 10.10 3.28
N GLU A 47 -21.03 10.14 3.94
CA GLU A 47 -21.29 9.40 5.18
C GLU A 47 -21.22 7.89 4.96
N GLN A 48 -21.85 7.39 3.88
CA GLN A 48 -21.77 5.98 3.52
C GLN A 48 -20.32 5.54 3.27
N ARG A 49 -19.53 6.33 2.54
CA ARG A 49 -18.11 6.01 2.31
C ARG A 49 -17.30 6.03 3.61
N ALA A 50 -17.62 6.91 4.56
CA ALA A 50 -16.96 6.95 5.85
C ALA A 50 -17.24 5.67 6.65
N THR A 51 -18.51 5.26 6.75
CA THR A 51 -18.90 4.03 7.46
C THR A 51 -18.31 2.77 6.83
N GLU A 52 -18.28 2.69 5.49
CA GLU A 52 -17.63 1.60 4.76
C GLU A 52 -16.13 1.52 5.04
N ARG A 53 -15.43 2.67 5.08
CA ARG A 53 -14.00 2.73 5.41
C ARG A 53 -13.73 2.29 6.85
N GLU A 54 -14.54 2.71 7.80
CA GLU A 54 -14.43 2.29 9.20
C GLU A 54 -14.68 0.79 9.37
N ALA A 55 -15.71 0.25 8.72
CA ALA A 55 -15.99 -1.19 8.72
C ALA A 55 -14.84 -1.99 8.08
N ALA A 56 -14.30 -1.52 6.95
CA ALA A 56 -13.14 -2.15 6.31
C ALA A 56 -11.88 -2.06 7.18
N GLY A 57 -11.69 -0.96 7.90
CA GLY A 57 -10.60 -0.77 8.86
C GLY A 57 -10.65 -1.80 9.98
N ARG A 58 -11.82 -1.93 10.64
CA ARG A 58 -12.06 -2.91 11.70
C ARG A 58 -11.78 -4.34 11.25
N ARG A 59 -12.31 -4.75 10.09
CA ARG A 59 -12.07 -6.09 9.52
C ARG A 59 -10.59 -6.38 9.27
N ARG A 60 -9.81 -5.39 8.82
CA ARG A 60 -8.35 -5.57 8.62
C ARG A 60 -7.62 -5.72 9.94
N GLU A 61 -8.04 -5.00 10.97
CA GLU A 61 -7.45 -5.11 12.30
C GLU A 61 -7.75 -6.46 12.94
N GLU A 62 -9.01 -6.91 12.89
CA GLU A 62 -9.42 -8.26 13.30
C GLU A 62 -8.61 -9.35 12.56
N ALA A 63 -8.41 -9.21 11.25
CA ALA A 63 -7.60 -10.15 10.48
C ALA A 63 -6.10 -10.10 10.83
N ARG A 64 -5.58 -8.97 11.34
CA ARG A 64 -4.20 -8.89 11.83
C ARG A 64 -4.07 -9.52 13.22
N THR A 65 -5.02 -9.28 14.13
CA THR A 65 -5.00 -9.87 15.47
C THR A 65 -5.17 -11.38 15.41
N ALA A 66 -6.09 -11.88 14.58
CA ALA A 66 -6.26 -13.32 14.34
C ALA A 66 -4.95 -13.97 13.87
N ARG A 67 -4.28 -13.39 12.87
CA ARG A 67 -2.98 -13.89 12.39
C ARG A 67 -1.90 -13.88 13.46
N ARG A 68 -1.84 -12.84 14.29
CA ARG A 68 -0.88 -12.78 15.41
C ARG A 68 -1.12 -13.91 16.40
N HIS A 69 -2.37 -14.16 16.78
CA HIS A 69 -2.72 -15.26 17.68
C HIS A 69 -2.39 -16.63 17.07
N GLU A 70 -2.67 -16.85 15.79
CA GLU A 70 -2.29 -18.09 15.10
C GLU A 70 -0.77 -18.28 15.07
N GLU A 71 0.00 -17.23 14.77
CA GLU A 71 1.46 -17.29 14.80
C GLU A 71 2.01 -17.56 16.20
N GLU A 72 1.45 -16.92 17.23
CA GLU A 72 1.82 -17.17 18.63
C GLU A 72 1.53 -18.61 19.03
N GLN A 73 0.37 -19.16 18.67
CA GLN A 73 0.03 -20.56 18.91
C GLN A 73 0.98 -21.51 18.17
N ARG A 74 1.33 -21.23 16.91
CA ARG A 74 2.31 -22.03 16.16
C ARG A 74 3.69 -21.98 16.82
N ARG A 75 4.13 -20.81 17.28
CA ARG A 75 5.42 -20.66 17.99
C ARG A 75 5.41 -21.43 19.31
N ALA A 76 4.32 -21.36 20.07
CA ALA A 76 4.17 -22.10 21.32
C ALA A 76 4.19 -23.62 21.08
N ALA A 77 3.48 -24.12 20.06
CA ALA A 77 3.49 -25.53 19.68
C ALA A 77 4.90 -26.00 19.28
N LEU A 78 5.62 -25.22 18.47
CA LEU A 78 7.02 -25.50 18.10
C LEU A 78 7.97 -25.46 19.31
N ALA A 79 7.72 -24.59 20.29
CA ALA A 79 8.50 -24.54 21.53
C ALA A 79 8.27 -25.79 22.38
N ALA A 80 7.01 -26.22 22.54
CA ALA A 80 6.66 -27.45 23.23
C ALA A 80 7.29 -28.69 22.54
N GLU A 81 7.23 -28.78 21.20
CA GLU A 81 7.89 -29.85 20.44
C GLU A 81 9.42 -29.87 20.65
N ARG A 82 10.05 -28.69 20.79
CA ARG A 82 11.48 -28.59 21.09
C ARG A 82 11.84 -29.04 22.50
N GLU A 83 10.96 -28.81 23.48
CA GLU A 83 11.15 -29.29 24.85
C GLU A 83 10.94 -30.80 24.97
N GLU A 84 9.99 -31.35 24.22
CA GLU A 84 9.66 -32.78 24.21
C GLU A 84 10.67 -33.62 23.43
N ARG A 85 11.38 -33.01 22.45
CA ARG A 85 12.51 -33.66 21.80
C ARG A 85 13.59 -34.02 22.83
N PRO A 86 14.11 -35.27 22.84
CA PRO A 86 15.22 -35.61 23.71
C PRO A 86 16.38 -34.67 23.40
N ARG A 87 16.78 -33.87 24.42
CA ARG A 87 17.92 -32.95 24.34
C ARG A 87 19.07 -33.73 23.70
N ARG A 88 19.54 -33.29 22.52
CA ARG A 88 20.66 -33.94 21.83
C ARG A 88 21.74 -34.14 22.87
N ARG A 89 22.04 -35.40 23.19
CA ARG A 89 23.12 -35.72 24.13
C ARG A 89 24.34 -34.94 23.63
N SER A 90 25.03 -34.26 24.55
CA SER A 90 26.31 -33.58 24.27
C SER A 90 27.31 -34.51 23.56
N SER A 91 27.05 -35.83 23.61
CA SER A 91 27.78 -36.90 22.95
C SER A 91 27.54 -37.10 21.44
N THR A 92 26.78 -36.25 20.74
CA THR A 92 26.48 -36.44 19.29
C THR A 92 27.33 -35.59 18.35
N GLY A 93 28.20 -34.72 18.87
CA GLY A 93 29.19 -33.98 18.07
C GLY A 93 30.25 -34.92 17.48
N SER A 94 30.95 -34.50 16.41
CA SER A 94 32.08 -35.29 15.86
C SER A 94 33.11 -35.63 16.94
N LEU A 95 33.39 -34.66 17.83
CA LEU A 95 34.28 -34.82 18.98
C LEU A 95 33.89 -35.98 19.89
N ALA A 96 32.61 -36.18 20.14
CA ALA A 96 32.14 -37.27 20.99
C ALA A 96 32.02 -38.61 20.27
N ARG A 97 31.90 -38.61 18.93
CA ARG A 97 31.82 -39.84 18.11
C ARG A 97 33.18 -40.37 17.68
N THR A 98 34.16 -39.48 17.51
CA THR A 98 35.48 -39.81 16.94
C THR A 98 36.63 -39.50 17.90
N GLY A 99 36.38 -38.75 19.00
CA GLY A 99 37.44 -38.25 19.88
C GLY A 99 38.23 -37.07 19.29
N GLU A 100 38.02 -36.75 18.01
CA GLU A 100 38.78 -35.72 17.30
C GLU A 100 38.06 -34.38 17.34
N LYS A 101 38.79 -33.33 17.73
CA LYS A 101 38.30 -31.96 17.57
C LYS A 101 38.25 -31.63 16.07
N PRO A 102 37.17 -30.98 15.59
CA PRO A 102 37.16 -30.47 14.22
C PRO A 102 38.40 -29.62 13.98
N VAL A 103 39.16 -29.94 12.92
CA VAL A 103 40.31 -29.13 12.52
C VAL A 103 39.79 -27.78 12.07
N GLU A 104 40.21 -26.73 12.77
CA GLU A 104 39.90 -25.35 12.39
C GLU A 104 40.64 -25.05 11.08
N ARG A 105 39.87 -24.74 10.02
CA ARG A 105 40.44 -24.40 8.73
C ARG A 105 40.91 -22.95 8.76
N ASP A 106 42.17 -22.71 8.42
CA ASP A 106 42.64 -21.35 8.18
C ASP A 106 42.02 -20.82 6.89
N VAL A 107 41.03 -19.95 7.04
CA VAL A 107 40.31 -19.32 5.92
C VAL A 107 40.90 -17.95 5.56
N ARG A 108 41.99 -17.50 6.21
CA ARG A 108 42.59 -16.19 5.94
C ARG A 108 43.08 -16.03 4.51
N HIS A 109 43.39 -17.14 3.85
CA HIS A 109 43.85 -17.18 2.45
C HIS A 109 42.72 -17.51 1.46
N TYR A 110 41.47 -17.62 1.91
CA TYR A 110 40.36 -17.86 1.00
C TYR A 110 40.00 -16.55 0.31
N ALA A 111 40.49 -16.37 -0.92
CA ALA A 111 40.13 -15.25 -1.75
C ALA A 111 39.04 -15.66 -2.75
N THR A 112 38.03 -14.82 -2.91
CA THR A 112 37.07 -14.96 -4.01
C THR A 112 37.71 -14.37 -5.26
N SER A 113 37.91 -15.18 -6.31
CA SER A 113 38.41 -14.68 -7.59
C SER A 113 37.49 -13.61 -8.16
N MET A 114 38.06 -12.54 -8.72
CA MET A 114 37.31 -11.51 -9.45
C MET A 114 36.59 -12.14 -10.65
N ASP A 115 35.26 -12.26 -10.55
CA ASP A 115 34.38 -12.71 -11.64
C ASP A 115 33.46 -11.54 -12.02
N PRO A 116 33.69 -10.87 -13.17
CA PRO A 116 32.89 -9.75 -13.64
C PRO A 116 31.39 -10.06 -13.74
N SER A 117 31.03 -11.29 -14.14
CA SER A 117 29.63 -11.69 -14.28
C SER A 117 28.95 -11.76 -12.91
N ARG A 118 29.66 -12.31 -11.92
CA ARG A 118 29.16 -12.40 -10.54
C ARG A 118 29.04 -11.02 -9.88
N ILE A 119 29.99 -10.12 -10.12
CA ILE A 119 29.93 -8.73 -9.64
C ILE A 119 28.65 -8.05 -10.16
N ARG A 120 28.37 -8.16 -11.46
CA ARG A 120 27.17 -7.60 -12.09
C ARG A 120 25.89 -8.20 -11.53
N VAL A 121 25.82 -9.52 -11.35
CA VAL A 121 24.65 -10.20 -10.76
C VAL A 121 24.39 -9.74 -9.33
N LEU A 122 25.43 -9.57 -8.52
CA LEU A 122 25.26 -9.10 -7.13
C LEU A 122 24.87 -7.62 -7.07
N ALA A 123 25.44 -6.78 -7.93
CA ALA A 123 25.05 -5.38 -8.05
C ALA A 123 23.58 -5.23 -8.47
N ALA A 124 23.11 -6.03 -9.45
CA ALA A 124 21.71 -6.07 -9.86
C ALA A 124 20.75 -6.50 -8.73
N ARG A 125 21.23 -7.26 -7.75
CA ARG A 125 20.49 -7.65 -6.54
C ARG A 125 20.56 -6.60 -5.41
N GLY A 126 21.23 -5.47 -5.65
CA GLY A 126 21.32 -4.35 -4.70
C GLY A 126 22.58 -4.35 -3.83
N ALA A 127 23.60 -5.15 -4.15
CA ALA A 127 24.88 -5.06 -3.45
C ALA A 127 25.57 -3.71 -3.73
N LYS A 128 26.12 -3.09 -2.68
CA LYS A 128 26.84 -1.81 -2.77
C LYS A 128 28.27 -2.03 -3.29
N PRO A 129 28.86 -1.11 -4.07
CA PRO A 129 30.23 -1.21 -4.56
C PRO A 129 31.27 -1.46 -3.47
N ASP A 130 31.17 -0.79 -2.31
CA ASP A 130 32.08 -0.99 -1.17
C ASP A 130 32.03 -2.43 -0.63
N ALA A 131 30.83 -3.02 -0.57
CA ALA A 131 30.65 -4.39 -0.10
C ALA A 131 31.19 -5.41 -1.11
N LEU A 132 31.08 -5.12 -2.41
CA LEU A 132 31.64 -5.94 -3.47
C LEU A 132 33.18 -5.87 -3.44
N ALA A 133 33.76 -4.69 -3.31
CA ALA A 133 35.19 -4.48 -3.17
C ALA A 133 35.78 -5.31 -2.01
N ALA A 134 35.13 -5.27 -0.84
CA ALA A 134 35.56 -6.04 0.33
C ALA A 134 35.50 -7.57 0.13
N VAL A 135 34.47 -8.09 -0.55
CA VAL A 135 34.28 -9.54 -0.76
C VAL A 135 35.23 -10.10 -1.83
N PHE A 136 35.47 -9.34 -2.89
CA PHE A 136 36.35 -9.74 -3.99
C PHE A 136 37.82 -9.34 -3.75
N GLY A 137 38.11 -8.56 -2.71
CA GLY A 137 39.47 -8.12 -2.38
C GLY A 137 40.07 -7.18 -3.43
N ILE A 138 39.22 -6.39 -4.09
CA ILE A 138 39.59 -5.43 -5.13
C ILE A 138 39.19 -4.01 -4.70
N THR A 139 39.64 -3.00 -5.43
CA THR A 139 39.28 -1.61 -5.17
C THR A 139 37.85 -1.30 -5.63
N VAL A 140 37.24 -0.26 -5.04
CA VAL A 140 35.91 0.23 -5.47
C VAL A 140 35.95 0.69 -6.93
N ALA A 141 37.05 1.32 -7.36
CA ALA A 141 37.23 1.77 -8.74
C ALA A 141 37.21 0.60 -9.75
N GLU A 142 37.81 -0.55 -9.40
CA GLU A 142 37.77 -1.76 -10.24
C GLU A 142 36.35 -2.35 -10.30
N VAL A 143 35.58 -2.30 -9.21
CA VAL A 143 34.17 -2.69 -9.21
C VAL A 143 33.37 -1.77 -10.14
N GLU A 144 33.55 -0.46 -10.04
CA GLU A 144 32.85 0.52 -10.88
C GLU A 144 33.19 0.35 -12.36
N ALA A 145 34.45 0.09 -12.70
CA ALA A 145 34.85 -0.22 -14.07
C ALA A 145 34.12 -1.45 -14.63
N VAL A 146 34.04 -2.54 -13.86
CA VAL A 146 33.31 -3.76 -14.27
C VAL A 146 31.81 -3.52 -14.49
N LEU A 147 31.22 -2.61 -13.70
CA LEU A 147 29.82 -2.22 -13.81
C LEU A 147 29.55 -1.27 -14.98
N ALA A 148 30.54 -0.46 -15.39
CA ALA A 148 30.43 0.46 -16.53
C ALA A 148 30.59 -0.23 -17.90
N GLU A 149 31.24 -1.39 -17.95
CA GLU A 149 31.39 -2.21 -19.16
C GLU A 149 30.14 -3.06 -19.51
N ALA A 150 29.10 -3.05 -18.67
CA ALA A 150 27.86 -3.82 -18.83
C ALA A 150 26.75 -3.03 -19.52
#